data_AF-A0A090LDE6-F1
#
_entry.id   AF-A0A090LDE6-F1
#
_cell.length_a   1.000
_cell.length_b   1.000
_cell.length_c   1.000
_cell.angle_alpha   90.00
_cell.angle_beta   90.00
_cell.angle_gamma   90.00
#
_symmetry.space_group_name_H-M   'P 1'
#
loop_
_entity.id
_entity.type
_entity.pdbx_description
1 polymer ?
#
loop_
_entity_poly.entity_id
_entity_poly.type
_entity_poly.pdbx_seq_one_letter_code
_entity_poly.pdbx_strand_id
1 'polypeptide(L)'
;MEKKFQIQRQPNILIVNLKRFVYIPSSGWVKSRKAVEVPFTNFTIVSNGYTYECYAIVNHYGAIGGGHYTAYTKVNNKWYLFDDSSYSAINIEEVDVKNAYMIFYKKQE
;
A
#
# COMPACT_ATOMS: atom_id res chain seq x y z
N MET A 1 0.50 -32.63 4.49
CA MET A 1 1.35 -31.71 5.26
C MET A 1 1.19 -30.33 4.63
N GLU A 2 0.60 -29.36 5.33
CA GLU A 2 0.33 -28.02 4.78
C GLU A 2 1.54 -27.10 4.93
N LYS A 3 1.86 -26.35 3.88
CA LYS A 3 2.93 -25.35 3.91
C LYS A 3 2.45 -24.10 4.65
N LYS A 4 3.24 -23.61 5.60
CA LYS A 4 3.00 -22.37 6.34
C LYS A 4 4.16 -21.39 6.13
N PHE A 5 3.83 -20.10 6.12
CA PHE A 5 4.81 -19.01 6.06
C PHE A 5 4.74 -18.22 7.37
N GLN A 6 5.89 -17.79 7.86
CA GLN A 6 6.03 -17.01 9.10
C GLN A 6 7.05 -15.90 8.90
N ILE A 7 6.86 -14.79 9.61
CA ILE A 7 7.81 -13.67 9.63
C ILE A 7 8.75 -13.89 10.82
N GLN A 8 10.00 -14.21 10.53
CA GLN A 8 11.01 -14.46 11.59
C GLN A 8 11.61 -13.15 12.13
N ARG A 9 11.79 -12.14 11.29
CA ARG A 9 12.32 -10.82 11.66
C ARG A 9 11.43 -9.72 11.12
N GLN A 10 11.09 -8.78 12.01
CA GLN A 10 10.27 -7.63 11.70
C GLN A 10 11.15 -6.48 11.17
N PRO A 11 10.97 -6.00 9.93
CA PRO A 11 11.82 -4.98 9.33
C PRO A 11 11.51 -3.58 9.88
N ASN A 12 12.47 -2.66 9.80
CA ASN A 12 12.21 -1.25 10.16
C ASN A 12 11.29 -0.56 9.16
N ILE A 13 11.35 -0.97 7.88
CA ILE A 13 10.45 -0.54 6.82
C ILE A 13 9.83 -1.79 6.21
N LEU A 14 8.52 -1.93 6.35
CA LEU A 14 7.73 -2.98 5.72
C LEU A 14 7.09 -2.43 4.45
N ILE A 15 7.33 -3.11 3.33
CA ILE A 15 6.73 -2.76 2.03
C ILE A 15 5.75 -3.87 1.65
N VAL A 16 4.50 -3.50 1.45
CA VAL A 16 3.44 -4.42 1.02
C VAL A 16 3.09 -4.11 -0.43
N ASN A 17 3.40 -5.05 -1.34
CA ASN A 17 2.94 -4.99 -2.72
C ASN A 17 1.65 -5.79 -2.88
N LEU A 18 0.57 -5.11 -3.29
CA LEU A 18 -0.69 -5.77 -3.57
C LEU A 18 -0.65 -6.35 -4.98
N LYS A 19 -0.73 -7.68 -5.08
CA LYS A 19 -0.77 -8.42 -6.36
C LYS A 19 -2.10 -8.18 -7.07
N ARG A 20 -2.24 -6.98 -7.66
CA ARG A 20 -3.49 -6.55 -8.30
C ARG A 20 -3.69 -7.16 -9.67
N PHE A 21 -2.67 -7.65 -10.36
CA PHE A 21 -2.85 -8.23 -11.68
C PHE A 21 -2.97 -9.75 -11.58
N VAL A 22 -4.07 -10.27 -12.10
CA VAL A 22 -4.37 -11.70 -12.09
C VAL A 22 -4.72 -12.10 -13.51
N TYR A 23 -4.13 -13.21 -13.98
CA TYR A 23 -4.48 -13.79 -15.26
C TYR A 23 -5.75 -14.63 -15.12
N ILE A 24 -6.77 -14.31 -15.92
CA ILE A 24 -8.03 -15.03 -16.01
C ILE A 24 -8.10 -15.62 -17.43
N PRO A 25 -8.18 -16.95 -17.62
CA PRO A 25 -8.11 -17.56 -18.96
C PRO A 25 -9.11 -16.99 -19.98
N SER A 26 -10.31 -16.60 -19.55
CA SER A 26 -11.35 -16.03 -20.42
C SER A 26 -11.19 -14.54 -20.73
N SER A 27 -10.36 -13.81 -19.99
CA SER A 27 -10.28 -12.34 -20.07
C SER A 27 -8.84 -11.81 -20.11
N GLY A 28 -7.85 -12.70 -20.14
CA GLY A 28 -6.45 -12.33 -20.04
C GLY A 28 -6.10 -11.71 -18.68
N TRP A 29 -5.17 -10.76 -18.69
CA TRP A 29 -4.73 -10.06 -17.49
C TRP A 29 -5.73 -9.00 -17.03
N VAL A 30 -6.27 -9.16 -15.83
CA VAL A 30 -7.24 -8.24 -15.25
C VAL A 30 -6.69 -7.64 -13.95
N LYS A 31 -6.94 -6.34 -13.76
CA LYS A 31 -6.61 -5.65 -12.50
C LYS A 31 -7.73 -5.85 -11.48
N SER A 32 -7.40 -6.52 -10.39
CA SER A 32 -8.21 -6.64 -9.17
C SER A 32 -8.43 -5.28 -8.52
N ARG A 33 -9.72 -4.95 -8.38
CA ARG A 33 -10.22 -3.77 -7.66
C ARG A 33 -10.68 -4.11 -6.24
N LYS A 34 -10.32 -5.30 -5.72
CA LYS A 34 -10.69 -5.70 -4.36
C LYS A 34 -10.21 -4.63 -3.38
N ALA A 35 -11.15 -4.13 -2.58
CA ALA A 35 -10.85 -3.19 -1.52
C ALA A 35 -9.94 -3.87 -0.49
N VAL A 36 -8.93 -3.14 -0.06
CA VAL A 36 -8.02 -3.55 1.02
C VAL A 36 -8.12 -2.46 2.07
N GLU A 37 -8.37 -2.87 3.31
CA GLU A 37 -8.31 -1.95 4.43
C GLU A 37 -6.83 -1.64 4.72
N VAL A 38 -6.51 -0.36 4.83
CA VAL A 38 -5.15 0.10 5.11
C VAL A 38 -5.15 0.74 6.50
N PRO A 39 -4.67 0.03 7.52
CA PRO A 39 -4.49 0.63 8.84
C PRO A 39 -3.36 1.67 8.74
N PHE A 40 -3.66 2.92 9.07
CA PHE A 40 -2.65 3.99 9.03
C PHE A 40 -1.75 4.02 10.26
N THR A 41 -2.25 3.52 11.39
CA THR A 41 -1.56 3.48 12.69
C THR A 41 -1.79 2.13 13.37
N ASN A 42 -0.94 1.78 14.33
CA ASN A 42 -1.11 0.59 15.18
C ASN A 42 -1.22 -0.73 14.41
N PHE A 43 -0.66 -0.81 13.19
CA PHE A 43 -0.67 -2.03 12.41
C PHE A 43 0.32 -3.04 12.98
N THR A 44 -0.10 -4.27 13.25
CA THR A 44 0.78 -5.34 13.74
C THR A 44 0.78 -6.51 12.74
N ILE A 45 1.98 -7.01 12.41
CA ILE A 45 2.16 -8.14 11.49
C ILE A 45 2.28 -9.50 12.20
N VAL A 46 2.59 -9.46 13.51
CA VAL A 46 2.69 -10.62 14.38
C VAL A 46 2.02 -10.24 15.70
N SER A 47 1.28 -11.16 16.31
CA SER A 47 0.68 -10.95 17.64
C SER A 47 1.74 -10.56 18.67
N ASN A 48 1.48 -9.54 19.47
CA ASN A 48 2.43 -8.93 20.41
C ASN A 48 3.76 -8.48 19.75
N GLY A 49 3.73 -8.21 18.45
CA GLY A 49 4.86 -7.69 17.68
C GLY A 49 4.98 -6.18 17.76
N TYR A 50 5.85 -5.62 16.92
CA TYR A 50 5.97 -4.18 16.80
C TYR A 50 4.80 -3.60 16.03
N THR A 51 4.43 -2.38 16.39
CA THR A 51 3.45 -1.59 15.64
C THR A 51 4.13 -0.88 14.48
N TYR A 52 3.35 -0.66 13.43
CA TYR A 52 3.76 0.05 12.24
C TYR A 52 2.79 1.19 11.97
N GLU A 53 3.32 2.25 11.41
CA GLU A 53 2.56 3.39 10.89
C GLU A 53 2.75 3.47 9.38
N CYS A 54 1.64 3.63 8.66
CA CYS A 54 1.68 3.90 7.24
C CYS A 54 2.15 5.34 7.01
N TYR A 55 3.20 5.51 6.21
CA TYR A 55 3.72 6.83 5.87
C TYR A 55 3.78 7.08 4.36
N ALA A 56 3.56 6.07 3.53
CA ALA A 56 3.40 6.27 2.10
C ALA A 56 2.53 5.19 1.45
N ILE A 57 1.79 5.58 0.41
CA ILE A 57 1.01 4.71 -0.45
C ILE A 57 1.27 5.11 -1.89
N VAL A 58 1.63 4.15 -2.73
CA VAL A 58 1.69 4.35 -4.19
C VAL A 58 0.42 3.80 -4.77
N ASN A 59 -0.28 4.61 -5.55
CA ASN A 59 -1.47 4.21 -6.28
C ASN A 59 -1.12 3.86 -7.71
N HIS A 60 -1.87 2.93 -8.28
CA HIS A 60 -1.88 2.67 -9.71
C HIS A 60 -3.29 2.88 -10.23
N TYR A 61 -3.44 3.61 -11.32
CA TYR A 61 -4.68 3.81 -12.09
C TYR A 61 -4.51 3.18 -13.47
N GLY A 62 -5.59 2.69 -14.09
CA GLY A 62 -5.50 2.01 -15.40
C GLY A 62 -5.31 0.48 -15.30
N ALA A 63 -4.74 -0.11 -16.36
CA ALA A 63 -4.69 -1.55 -16.62
C ALA A 63 -3.23 -2.08 -16.68
N ILE A 64 -3.04 -3.36 -16.96
CA ILE A 64 -1.69 -3.96 -16.96
C ILE A 64 -0.77 -3.40 -18.06
N GLY A 65 -1.35 -3.01 -19.20
CA GLY A 65 -0.61 -2.50 -20.36
C GLY A 65 -0.32 -1.00 -20.29
N GLY A 66 -0.76 -0.32 -19.24
CA GLY A 66 -0.61 1.13 -19.13
C GLY A 66 -1.51 1.72 -18.06
N GLY A 67 -1.04 2.80 -17.47
CA GLY A 67 -1.69 3.41 -16.34
C GLY A 67 -0.95 4.63 -15.86
N HIS A 68 -1.40 5.14 -14.71
CA HIS A 68 -0.82 6.29 -14.05
C HIS A 68 -0.49 5.97 -12.60
N TYR A 69 0.64 6.46 -12.11
CA TYR A 69 1.09 6.23 -10.76
C TYR A 69 1.14 7.56 -10.00
N THR A 70 0.53 7.59 -8.82
CA THR A 70 0.64 8.71 -7.90
C THR A 70 1.13 8.22 -6.54
N ALA A 71 1.62 9.13 -5.71
CA ALA A 71 2.12 8.80 -4.39
C ALA A 71 1.50 9.70 -3.32
N TYR A 72 0.95 9.07 -2.29
CA TYR A 72 0.62 9.73 -1.04
C TYR A 72 1.77 9.52 -0.06
N THR A 73 2.24 10.56 0.61
CA THR A 73 3.23 10.39 1.68
C THR A 73 3.08 11.40 2.80
N LYS A 74 3.44 10.97 4.01
CA LYS A 74 3.45 11.77 5.23
C LYS A 74 4.84 12.35 5.46
N VAL A 75 4.95 13.67 5.44
CA VAL A 75 6.18 14.42 5.75
C VAL A 75 5.88 15.38 6.89
N ASN A 76 6.66 15.29 7.98
CA ASN A 76 6.48 16.12 9.18
C ASN A 76 5.02 16.17 9.68
N ASN A 77 4.40 15.00 9.79
CA ASN A 77 3.01 14.80 10.20
C ASN A 77 1.92 15.39 9.28
N LYS A 78 2.27 15.82 8.07
CA LYS A 78 1.30 16.26 7.05
C LYS A 78 1.32 15.33 5.85
N TRP A 79 0.14 15.02 5.32
CA TRP A 79 0.01 14.21 4.12
C TRP A 79 0.07 15.08 2.87
N TYR A 80 0.70 14.52 1.84
CA TYR A 80 0.82 15.13 0.54
C TYR A 80 0.49 14.11 -0.53
N LEU A 81 -0.21 14.54 -1.57
CA LEU A 81 -0.35 13.85 -2.84
C LEU A 81 0.72 14.39 -3.79
N PHE A 82 1.46 13.48 -4.42
CA PHE A 82 2.38 13.74 -5.51
C PHE A 82 1.86 13.09 -6.78
N ASP A 83 1.68 13.91 -7.81
CA ASP A 83 1.18 13.55 -9.13
C ASP A 83 2.11 14.20 -10.17
N ASP A 84 3.10 13.43 -10.61
CA ASP A 84 4.20 13.87 -11.47
C ASP A 84 4.89 15.16 -10.96
N SER A 85 4.75 16.27 -11.68
CA SER A 85 5.33 17.56 -11.33
C SER A 85 4.50 18.36 -10.33
N SER A 86 3.31 17.86 -9.97
CA SER A 86 2.36 18.54 -9.09
C SER A 86 2.34 17.88 -7.72
N TYR A 87 2.18 18.69 -6.69
CA TYR A 87 1.92 18.18 -5.35
C TYR A 87 0.93 19.07 -4.60
N SER A 88 0.17 18.47 -3.69
CA SER A 88 -0.78 19.16 -2.83
C SER A 88 -0.76 18.59 -1.43
N ALA A 89 -0.92 19.45 -0.43
CA ALA A 89 -1.21 19.01 0.92
C ALA A 89 -2.65 18.49 0.97
N ILE A 90 -2.85 17.37 1.67
CA ILE A 90 -4.15 16.73 1.82
C ILE A 90 -4.37 16.28 3.27
N ASN A 91 -5.62 15.98 3.60
CA ASN A 91 -5.96 15.24 4.80
C ASN A 91 -5.84 13.73 4.55
N ILE A 92 -5.73 12.95 5.63
CA ILE A 92 -5.54 11.51 5.53
C ILE A 92 -6.76 10.79 4.94
N GLU A 93 -7.95 11.35 5.14
CA GLU A 93 -9.24 10.86 4.63
C GLU A 93 -9.34 10.96 3.10
N GLU A 94 -8.52 11.82 2.48
CA GLU A 94 -8.47 12.02 1.03
C GLU A 94 -7.57 10.98 0.34
N VAL A 95 -6.83 10.17 1.11
CA VAL A 95 -5.96 9.13 0.57
C VAL A 95 -6.81 8.02 -0.08
N ASP A 96 -6.66 7.86 -1.39
CA ASP A 96 -7.36 6.81 -2.16
C ASP A 96 -6.76 5.42 -1.91
N VAL A 97 -7.18 4.77 -0.82
CA VAL A 97 -6.75 3.41 -0.47
C VAL A 97 -7.25 2.34 -1.45
N LYS A 98 -8.27 2.63 -2.27
CA LYS A 98 -8.85 1.63 -3.20
C LYS A 98 -7.88 1.30 -4.33
N ASN A 99 -7.11 2.28 -4.78
CA ASN A 99 -6.11 2.11 -5.83
C ASN A 99 -4.68 1.85 -5.31
N ALA A 100 -4.52 1.69 -3.98
CA ALA A 100 -3.23 1.38 -3.36
C ALA A 100 -2.57 0.18 -4.04
N TYR A 101 -1.40 0.37 -4.62
CA TYR A 101 -0.61 -0.67 -5.28
C TYR A 101 0.56 -1.11 -4.40
N MET A 102 1.20 -0.16 -3.73
CA MET A 102 2.23 -0.42 -2.71
C MET A 102 1.94 0.41 -1.47
N ILE A 103 2.18 -0.19 -0.30
CA ILE A 103 1.99 0.46 0.99
C ILE A 103 3.30 0.35 1.77
N PHE A 104 3.74 1.49 2.33
CA PHE A 104 4.98 1.60 3.08
C PHE A 104 4.66 1.88 4.54
N TYR A 105 5.19 1.01 5.38
CA TYR A 105 5.00 0.99 6.81
C TYR A 105 6.33 1.21 7.51
N LYS A 106 6.39 2.18 8.41
CA LYS A 106 7.55 2.39 9.28
C LYS A 106 7.26 1.79 10.64
N LYS A 107 8.16 0.93 11.10
CA LYS A 107 8.15 0.35 12.44
C LYS A 107 8.23 1.47 13.48
N GLN A 108 7.34 1.44 14.45
CA GLN A 108 7.38 2.34 15.61
C GLN A 108 8.33 1.75 16.65
N GLU A 109 9.06 2.62 17.34
CA GLU A 109 9.95 2.23 18.45
C GLU A 109 9.16 1.89 19.71
#